data_AF-A0A920VN84-F1
#
_entry.id   AF-A0A920VN84-F1
#
_cell.length_a   1.000
_cell.length_b   1.000
_cell.length_c   1.000
_cell.angle_alpha   90.00
_cell.angle_beta   90.00
_cell.angle_gamma   90.00
#
_symmetry.space_group_name_H-M   'P 1'
#
loop_
_entity.id
_entity.type
_entity.pdbx_description
1 polymer ?
#
loop_
_entity_poly.entity_id
_entity_poly.type
_entity_poly.pdbx_seq_one_letter_code
_entity_poly.pdbx_strand_id
1 'polypeptide(L)'
;MRGLDPLVLEAKEGLALVNGTQISTALAIDALFTAERNLASALVTGARAVEAALGSYVPFDERIHNLRPHPGQREIARLYRVLLNDSEINRSHADCDRVQDPYSLRCQPQVLGGPSGTAGPRRTGTGAGS
;
A
#
# COMPACT_ATOMS: atom_id res chain seq x y z
N MET A 1 -33.11 17.29 11.94
CA MET A 1 -33.09 16.05 12.76
C MET A 1 -33.95 15.00 12.05
N ARG A 2 -33.49 13.75 11.94
CA ARG A 2 -34.10 12.70 11.09
C ARG A 2 -35.41 12.08 11.63
N GLY A 3 -36.17 12.76 12.51
CA GLY A 3 -37.46 12.28 13.00
C GLY A 3 -37.43 10.94 13.75
N LEU A 4 -36.32 10.61 14.41
CA LEU A 4 -36.20 9.40 15.24
C LEU A 4 -36.65 9.71 16.68
N ASP A 5 -37.39 8.79 17.27
CA ASP A 5 -37.78 8.87 18.68
C ASP A 5 -36.56 8.66 19.61
N PRO A 6 -36.48 9.38 20.75
CA PRO A 6 -35.40 9.22 21.71
C PRO A 6 -35.33 7.79 22.27
N LEU A 7 -34.13 7.22 22.30
CA LEU A 7 -33.90 5.91 22.91
C LEU A 7 -33.96 6.02 24.44
N VAL A 8 -34.89 5.29 25.07
CA VAL A 8 -34.97 5.17 26.54
C VAL A 8 -34.14 3.96 26.96
N LEU A 9 -33.03 4.21 27.67
CA LEU A 9 -32.10 3.17 28.09
C LEU A 9 -32.55 2.50 29.38
N GLU A 10 -32.50 1.17 29.40
CA GLU A 10 -32.69 0.36 30.61
C GLU A 10 -31.38 0.20 31.40
N ALA A 11 -31.47 -0.44 32.57
CA ALA A 11 -30.32 -0.65 33.44
C ALA A 11 -29.21 -1.43 32.70
N LYS A 12 -27.96 -0.93 32.78
CA LYS A 12 -26.73 -1.45 32.11
C LYS A 12 -26.63 -1.22 30.59
N GLU A 13 -27.68 -0.78 29.91
CA GLU A 13 -27.59 -0.49 28.46
C GLU A 13 -26.70 0.71 28.16
N GLY A 14 -26.73 1.75 29.00
CA GLY A 14 -25.83 2.89 28.88
C GLY A 14 -24.35 2.53 29.03
N LEU A 15 -24.03 1.51 29.83
CA LEU A 15 -22.67 1.00 29.96
C LEU A 15 -22.27 0.20 28.72
N ALA A 16 -23.15 -0.68 28.21
CA ALA A 16 -22.90 -1.45 27.00
C ALA A 16 -22.70 -0.56 25.76
N LEU A 17 -23.37 0.59 25.69
CA LEU A 17 -23.24 1.57 24.62
C LEU A 17 -21.86 2.26 24.56
N VAL A 18 -21.16 2.38 25.68
CA VAL A 18 -19.89 3.11 25.77
C VAL A 18 -18.68 2.22 26.03
N ASN A 19 -18.88 1.00 26.54
CA ASN A 19 -17.81 0.03 26.80
C ASN A 19 -17.50 -0.81 25.55
N GLY A 20 -17.13 -0.14 24.46
CA GLY A 20 -16.72 -0.77 23.23
C GLY A 20 -15.52 -0.07 22.61
N THR A 21 -14.80 -0.77 21.74
CA THR A 21 -13.75 -0.20 20.89
C THR A 21 -14.32 0.42 19.62
N GLN A 22 -15.61 0.76 19.59
CA GLN A 22 -16.32 1.20 18.38
C GLN A 22 -15.63 2.42 17.75
N ILE A 23 -15.23 3.40 18.57
CA ILE A 23 -14.54 4.61 18.09
C ILE A 23 -13.15 4.26 17.52
N SER A 24 -12.32 3.53 18.26
CA SER A 24 -10.99 3.15 17.78
C SER A 24 -11.05 2.23 16.56
N THR A 25 -12.05 1.36 16.49
CA THR A 25 -12.31 0.49 15.33
C THR A 25 -12.73 1.29 14.12
N ALA A 26 -13.65 2.26 14.28
CA ALA A 26 -14.06 3.13 13.18
C ALA A 26 -12.87 3.94 12.64
N LEU A 27 -12.05 4.51 13.52
CA LEU A 27 -10.83 5.22 13.14
C LEU A 27 -9.81 4.31 12.45
N ALA A 28 -9.62 3.08 12.94
CA ALA A 28 -8.70 2.12 12.31
C ALA A 28 -9.16 1.71 10.90
N ILE A 29 -10.47 1.51 10.70
CA ILE A 29 -11.05 1.20 9.38
C ILE A 29 -10.86 2.38 8.42
N ASP A 30 -11.14 3.61 8.86
CA ASP A 30 -10.93 4.80 8.03
C ASP A 30 -9.46 5.00 7.65
N ALA A 31 -8.56 4.83 8.63
CA ALA A 31 -7.12 4.90 8.40
C ALA A 31 -6.63 3.82 7.43
N LEU A 32 -7.17 2.60 7.50
CA LEU A 32 -6.83 1.51 6.60
C LEU A 32 -7.17 1.85 5.15
N PHE A 33 -8.40 2.28 4.87
CA PHE A 33 -8.81 2.66 3.51
C PHE A 33 -8.06 3.89 2.99
N THR A 34 -7.74 4.83 3.87
CA THR A 34 -6.91 5.98 3.53
C THR A 34 -5.50 5.55 3.16
N ALA A 35 -4.90 4.63 3.92
CA ALA A 35 -3.57 4.09 3.63
C ALA A 35 -3.51 3.34 2.30
N GLU A 36 -4.54 2.55 1.95
CA GLU A 36 -4.63 1.88 0.65
C GLU A 36 -4.65 2.86 -0.53
N ARG A 37 -5.46 3.92 -0.44
CA ARG A 37 -5.55 4.96 -1.46
C ARG A 37 -4.23 5.72 -1.61
N ASN A 38 -3.57 6.01 -0.49
CA ASN A 38 -2.28 6.66 -0.47
C ASN A 38 -1.19 5.77 -1.08
N LEU A 39 -1.20 4.46 -0.81
CA LEU A 39 -0.26 3.50 -1.41
C LEU A 39 -0.45 3.41 -2.92
N ALA A 40 -1.70 3.32 -3.39
CA ALA A 40 -2.01 3.32 -4.83
C ALA A 40 -1.52 4.60 -5.50
N SER A 41 -1.77 5.76 -4.89
CA SER A 41 -1.30 7.05 -5.38
C SER A 41 0.24 7.11 -5.43
N ALA A 42 0.92 6.65 -4.38
CA ALA A 42 2.38 6.62 -4.29
C ALA A 42 3.03 5.73 -5.34
N LEU A 43 2.41 4.59 -5.69
CA LEU A 43 2.89 3.71 -6.76
C LEU A 43 2.85 4.40 -8.12
N VAL A 44 1.73 5.05 -8.44
CA VAL A 44 1.58 5.74 -9.72
C VAL A 44 2.51 6.94 -9.81
N THR A 45 2.54 7.79 -8.78
CA THR A 45 3.41 8.98 -8.79
C THR A 45 4.88 8.61 -8.74
N GLY A 46 5.25 7.56 -7.99
CA GLY A 46 6.61 7.04 -7.93
C GLY A 46 7.08 6.46 -9.25
N ALA A 47 6.22 5.74 -9.99
CA ALA A 47 6.53 5.26 -11.34
C ALA A 47 6.75 6.44 -12.31
N ARG A 48 5.88 7.45 -12.27
CA ARG A 48 6.06 8.68 -13.08
C ARG A 48 7.33 9.43 -12.72
N ALA A 49 7.72 9.46 -11.44
CA ALA A 49 8.97 10.08 -11.02
C ALA A 49 10.20 9.33 -11.56
N VAL A 50 10.15 8.00 -11.63
CA VAL A 50 11.21 7.19 -12.27
C VAL A 50 11.30 7.53 -13.76
N GLU A 51 10.17 7.58 -14.48
CA GLU A 51 10.17 7.96 -15.90
C GLU A 51 10.71 9.39 -16.11
N ALA A 52 10.19 10.36 -15.36
CA ALA A 52 10.57 11.76 -15.50
C ALA A 52 12.06 12.02 -15.18
N ALA A 53 12.64 11.24 -14.27
CA ALA A 53 14.05 11.34 -13.89
C ALA A 53 14.99 10.50 -14.75
N LEU A 54 14.46 9.85 -15.81
CA LEU A 54 15.17 8.89 -16.64
C LEU A 54 15.87 7.82 -15.78
N GLY A 55 15.17 7.34 -14.75
CA GLY A 55 15.69 6.38 -13.79
C GLY A 55 15.86 4.97 -14.37
N SER A 56 16.81 4.22 -13.82
CA SER A 56 17.04 2.82 -14.14
C SER A 56 15.90 1.94 -13.65
N TYR A 57 15.57 0.93 -14.45
CA TYR A 57 14.54 -0.05 -14.11
C TYR A 57 15.13 -1.29 -13.42
N VAL A 58 16.46 -1.43 -13.44
CA VAL A 58 17.20 -2.51 -12.77
C VAL A 58 16.80 -2.69 -11.31
N PRO A 59 16.60 -1.62 -10.50
CA PRO A 59 16.19 -1.76 -9.10
C PRO A 59 14.86 -2.48 -8.86
N PHE A 60 14.01 -2.60 -9.88
CA PHE A 60 12.71 -3.27 -9.81
C PHE A 60 12.76 -4.71 -10.34
N ASP A 61 13.91 -5.22 -10.77
CA ASP A 61 14.09 -6.57 -11.30
C ASP A 61 13.67 -7.62 -10.26
N GLU A 62 12.86 -8.59 -10.69
CA GLU A 62 12.33 -9.64 -9.83
C GLU A 62 13.43 -10.42 -9.09
N ARG A 63 14.57 -10.65 -9.74
CA ARG A 63 15.71 -11.39 -9.18
C ARG A 63 16.25 -10.72 -7.93
N ILE A 64 16.29 -9.37 -7.90
CA ILE A 64 16.76 -8.61 -6.73
C ILE A 64 15.84 -8.83 -5.53
N HIS A 65 14.53 -8.86 -5.77
CA HIS A 65 13.55 -8.96 -4.69
C HIS A 65 13.30 -10.40 -4.23
N ASN A 66 13.54 -11.40 -5.09
CA ASN A 66 13.48 -12.81 -4.71
C ASN A 66 14.63 -13.22 -3.76
N LEU A 67 15.73 -12.46 -3.70
CA LEU A 67 16.81 -12.67 -2.73
C LEU A 67 16.45 -12.21 -1.30
N ARG A 68 15.31 -11.55 -1.10
CA ARG A 68 14.90 -11.02 0.22
C ARG A 68 13.55 -11.62 0.67
N PRO A 69 13.39 -11.94 1.96
CA PRO A 69 12.17 -12.56 2.48
C PRO A 69 11.03 -11.55 2.75
N HIS A 70 10.87 -10.53 1.90
CA HIS A 70 9.87 -9.46 2.10
C HIS A 70 8.78 -9.52 1.02
N PRO A 71 7.58 -10.07 1.33
CA PRO A 71 6.54 -10.29 0.33
C PRO A 71 5.99 -8.98 -0.24
N GLY A 72 5.81 -7.93 0.55
CA GLY A 72 5.36 -6.65 0.01
C GLY A 72 6.42 -5.95 -0.82
N GLN A 73 7.70 -6.08 -0.48
CA GLN A 73 8.77 -5.57 -1.34
C GLN A 73 8.71 -6.21 -2.74
N ARG A 74 8.49 -7.53 -2.80
CA ARG A 74 8.31 -8.26 -4.06
C ARG A 74 7.08 -7.79 -4.83
N GLU A 75 5.97 -7.57 -4.12
CA GLU A 75 4.72 -7.11 -4.73
C GLU A 75 4.82 -5.68 -5.26
N ILE A 76 5.39 -4.76 -4.49
CA ILE A 76 5.61 -3.38 -4.95
C ILE A 76 6.52 -3.39 -6.18
N ALA A 77 7.61 -4.15 -6.17
CA ALA A 77 8.47 -4.26 -7.35
C ALA A 77 7.73 -4.80 -8.57
N ARG A 78 6.85 -5.80 -8.38
CA ARG A 78 5.99 -6.32 -9.44
C ARG A 78 5.07 -5.23 -9.99
N LEU A 79 4.43 -4.45 -9.13
CA LEU A 79 3.56 -3.34 -9.53
C LEU A 79 4.34 -2.26 -10.31
N TYR A 80 5.56 -1.92 -9.88
CA TYR A 80 6.43 -1.02 -10.64
C TYR A 80 6.74 -1.56 -12.04
N ARG A 81 7.09 -2.84 -12.16
CA ARG A 81 7.32 -3.46 -13.49
C ARG A 81 6.08 -3.40 -14.38
N VAL A 82 4.88 -3.56 -13.82
CA VAL A 82 3.62 -3.43 -14.57
C VAL A 82 3.39 -1.97 -15.01
N LEU A 83 3.59 -1.00 -14.10
CA LEU A 83 3.36 0.42 -14.39
C LEU A 83 4.37 1.01 -15.38
N LEU A 84 5.60 0.50 -15.37
CA LEU A 84 6.71 0.96 -16.22
C LEU A 84 6.86 0.14 -17.50
N ASN A 85 6.01 -0.87 -17.73
CA ASN A 85 6.12 -1.73 -18.90
C ASN A 85 5.95 -0.93 -20.20
N ASP A 86 6.70 -1.31 -21.25
CA ASP A 86 6.68 -0.72 -22.59
C ASP A 86 6.96 0.79 -22.70
N SER A 87 7.51 1.43 -21.66
CA SER A 87 7.86 2.86 -21.68
C SER A 87 8.88 3.21 -22.78
N GLU A 88 8.50 4.13 -23.67
CA GLU A 88 9.39 4.72 -24.69
C GLU A 88 10.56 5.49 -24.06
N ILE A 89 10.31 6.10 -22.90
CA ILE A 89 11.30 6.89 -22.16
C ILE A 89 12.45 6.00 -21.72
N ASN A 90 12.14 4.80 -21.21
CA ASN A 90 13.16 3.82 -20.84
C ASN A 90 14.04 3.42 -22.04
N ARG A 91 13.41 3.17 -23.20
CA ARG A 91 14.14 2.80 -24.42
C ARG A 91 15.06 3.93 -24.91
N SER A 92 14.65 5.18 -24.74
CA SER A 92 15.45 6.34 -25.13
C SER A 92 16.70 6.57 -24.26
N HIS A 93 16.81 5.87 -23.13
CA HIS A 93 17.85 6.06 -22.12
C HIS A 93 18.65 4.79 -21.82
N ALA A 94 18.65 3.82 -22.74
CA ALA A 94 19.36 2.55 -22.58
C ALA A 94 20.89 2.71 -22.47
N ASP A 95 21.45 3.73 -23.14
CA ASP A 95 22.89 4.04 -23.16
C ASP A 95 23.26 5.18 -22.19
N CYS A 96 22.82 5.08 -20.93
CA CYS A 96 23.13 6.08 -19.91
C CYS A 96 24.34 5.71 -19.05
N ASP A 97 25.28 6.64 -18.91
CA ASP A 97 26.49 6.52 -18.06
C ASP A 97 26.18 6.54 -16.55
N ARG A 98 24.92 6.79 -16.15
CA ARG A 98 24.53 6.89 -14.73
C ARG A 98 24.49 5.51 -14.08
N VAL A 99 25.50 5.26 -13.23
CA VAL A 99 25.68 3.96 -12.55
C VAL A 99 24.58 3.65 -11.52
N GLN A 100 24.06 4.66 -10.79
CA GLN A 100 22.98 4.47 -9.82
C GLN A 100 22.03 5.67 -9.73
N ASP A 101 20.75 5.36 -9.51
CA ASP A 101 19.73 6.36 -9.20
C ASP A 101 19.78 6.79 -7.73
N PRO A 102 19.29 8.01 -7.43
CA PRO A 102 19.04 8.44 -6.06
C PRO A 102 18.21 7.42 -5.28
N TYR A 103 18.48 7.31 -3.98
CA TYR A 103 17.82 6.35 -3.09
C TYR A 103 16.29 6.50 -3.07
N SER A 104 15.79 7.73 -3.22
CA SER A 104 14.36 8.05 -3.32
C SER A 104 13.66 7.36 -4.49
N LEU A 105 14.38 7.03 -5.56
CA LEU A 105 13.84 6.30 -6.72
C LEU A 105 14.15 4.80 -6.61
N ARG A 106 15.40 4.48 -6.28
CA ARG A 106 15.91 3.10 -6.25
C ARG A 106 15.28 2.23 -5.17
N CYS A 107 14.91 2.84 -4.04
CA CYS A 107 14.48 2.10 -2.85
C CYS A 107 12.98 2.16 -2.58
N GLN A 108 12.18 2.60 -3.56
CA GLN A 108 10.72 2.64 -3.44
C GLN A 108 10.11 1.26 -3.09
N PRO A 109 10.57 0.12 -3.65
CA PRO A 109 10.04 -1.19 -3.24
C PRO A 109 10.31 -1.52 -1.77
N GLN A 110 11.48 -1.17 -1.26
CA GLN A 110 11.90 -1.42 0.12
C GLN A 110 11.11 -0.54 1.10
N VAL A 111 10.90 0.72 0.74
CA VAL A 111 10.19 1.70 1.58
C VAL A 111 8.69 1.41 1.59
N LEU A 112 8.07 1.17 0.44
CA LEU A 112 6.61 0.97 0.33
C LEU A 112 6.18 -0.47 0.67
N GLY A 113 7.06 -1.45 0.45
CA GLY A 113 6.73 -2.87 0.60
C GLY A 113 6.77 -3.39 2.03
N GLY A 114 7.50 -2.69 2.91
CA GLY A 114 7.66 -3.03 4.33
C GLY A 114 8.20 -4.45 4.60
N PRO A 115 8.56 -4.77 5.87
CA PRO A 115 9.04 -6.11 6.22
C PRO A 115 7.96 -7.19 6.13
N SER A 116 6.71 -6.84 6.49
CA SER A 116 5.59 -7.78 6.69
C SER A 116 4.68 -7.91 5.46
N GLY A 117 4.92 -7.09 4.44
CA GLY A 117 4.13 -7.01 3.24
C GLY A 117 2.86 -6.18 3.38
N THR A 118 2.77 -5.10 2.62
CA THR A 118 1.52 -4.41 2.27
C THR A 118 0.73 -5.24 1.25
N ALA A 119 0.47 -6.52 1.58
CA ALA A 119 -0.73 -7.14 1.05
C ALA A 119 -1.88 -6.37 1.70
N GLY A 120 -2.78 -5.79 0.90
CA GLY A 120 -4.01 -5.20 1.40
C GLY A 120 -4.66 -6.12 2.44
N PRO A 121 -5.41 -5.55 3.41
CA PRO A 121 -5.94 -6.24 4.56
C PRO A 121 -6.41 -7.62 4.14
N ARG A 122 -5.75 -8.65 4.67
CA ARG A 122 -6.19 -10.03 4.51
C ARG A 122 -7.62 -10.02 5.03
N ARG A 123 -8.60 -10.06 4.11
CA ARG A 123 -10.01 -10.20 4.47
C ARG A 123 -10.09 -11.55 5.15
N THR A 124 -10.02 -11.56 6.48
CA THR A 124 -10.27 -12.75 7.29
C THR A 124 -11.76 -13.01 7.20
N GLY A 125 -12.16 -13.61 6.08
CA GLY A 125 -13.53 -13.97 5.79
C GLY A 125 -13.53 -15.35 5.16
N THR A 126 -13.26 -16.38 5.97
CA THR A 126 -13.72 -17.76 5.75
C THR A 126 -13.38 -18.62 6.97
N GLY A 127 -14.42 -19.23 7.58
CA GLY A 127 -14.28 -20.51 8.26
C GLY A 127 -14.47 -20.54 9.79
N ALA A 128 -15.61 -20.07 10.29
CA ALA A 128 -16.16 -20.65 11.52
C ALA A 128 -16.97 -21.90 11.13
N GLY A 129 -16.69 -23.03 11.77
CA GLY A 129 -17.61 -24.18 11.85
C GLY A 129 -17.43 -25.29 10.82
N SER A 130 -16.70 -26.33 11.23
CA SER A 130 -17.11 -27.73 11.06
C SER A 130 -16.90 -28.45 12.38
#